data_AF-A0A964FFX9-F1
#
_entry.id   AF-A0A964FFX9-F1
#
_cell.length_a   1.000
_cell.length_b   1.000
_cell.length_c   1.000
_cell.angle_alpha   90.00
_cell.angle_beta   90.00
_cell.angle_gamma   90.00
#
_symmetry.space_group_name_H-M   'P 1'
#
loop_
_entity.id
_entity.type
_entity.pdbx_description
1 polymer ?
#
loop_
_entity_poly.entity_id
_entity_poly.type
_entity_poly.pdbx_seq_one_letter_code
_entity_poly.pdbx_strand_id
1 'polypeptide(L)' 'MTLERSPKKTKQELCYQCEGKGYTEIRDCAGEIQRTETCSFCAGKGYSDRQTKERNKELFN' A
#
# COMPACT_ATOMS: atom_id res chain seq x y z
N MET A 1 -3.94 33.69 17.08
CA MET A 1 -4.02 32.25 17.37
C MET A 1 -3.54 31.51 16.13
N THR A 2 -2.25 31.19 16.05
CA THR A 2 -1.66 30.45 14.93
C THR A 2 -2.03 28.99 15.07
N LEU A 3 -2.96 28.51 14.24
CA LEU A 3 -3.27 27.09 14.13
C LEU A 3 -2.09 26.40 13.44
N GLU A 4 -1.10 25.98 14.22
CA GLU A 4 -0.06 25.06 13.77
C GLU A 4 -0.73 23.72 13.45
N ARG A 5 -1.10 23.52 12.18
CA ARG A 5 -1.49 22.21 11.67
C ARG A 5 -0.26 21.33 11.72
N SER A 6 -0.08 20.61 12.83
CA SER A 6 0.89 19.54 12.94
C SER A 6 0.68 18.61 11.73
N PRO A 7 1.71 18.30 10.92
CA PRO A 7 1.56 17.31 9.86
C PRO A 7 1.19 16.02 10.55
N LYS A 8 -0.07 15.58 10.40
CA LYS A 8 -0.50 14.25 10.80
C LYS A 8 0.44 13.31 10.05
N LYS A 9 1.47 12.79 10.72
CA LYS A 9 2.30 11.69 10.23
C LYS A 9 1.32 10.54 10.06
N THR A 10 0.71 10.45 8.88
CA THR A 10 -0.07 9.31 8.46
C THR A 10 0.87 8.14 8.65
N LYS A 11 0.57 7.26 9.61
CA LYS A 11 1.36 6.05 9.81
C LYS A 11 1.21 5.25 8.52
N GLN A 12 2.18 5.39 7.62
CA GLN A 12 2.26 4.65 6.37
C GLN A 12 2.63 3.22 6.76
N GLU A 13 1.64 2.32 6.73
CA GLU A 13 1.91 0.90 6.89
C GLU A 13 2.40 0.36 5.56
N LEU A 14 3.43 -0.50 5.57
CA LEU A 14 3.88 -1.17 4.36
C LEU A 14 2.71 -1.91 3.72
N CYS A 15 2.60 -1.81 2.40
CA CYS A 15 1.59 -2.53 1.65
C CYS A 15 1.86 -4.02 1.80
N TYR A 16 0.93 -4.76 2.40
CA TYR A 16 1.07 -6.19 2.65
C TYR A 16 1.19 -7.01 1.36
N GLN A 17 0.60 -6.54 0.26
CA GLN A 17 0.54 -7.28 -1.00
C GLN A 17 1.88 -7.29 -1.74
N CYS A 18 2.66 -6.21 -1.61
CA CYS A 18 3.97 -6.08 -2.24
C CYS A 18 5.10 -5.92 -1.23
N GLU A 19 4.81 -6.13 0.06
CA GLU A 19 5.78 -6.06 1.17
C GLU A 19 6.60 -4.76 1.18
N GLY A 20 6.01 -3.63 0.75
CA GLY A 20 6.74 -2.36 0.64
C GLY A 20 7.36 -2.05 -0.71
N LYS A 21 7.46 -3.02 -1.63
CA LYS A 21 8.17 -2.88 -2.92
C LYS A 21 7.47 -1.93 -3.89
N GLY A 22 6.15 -1.81 -3.82
CA GLY A 22 5.34 -1.06 -4.79
C GLY A 22 5.03 -1.84 -6.08
N TYR A 23 5.59 -3.04 -6.26
CA TYR A 23 5.34 -3.92 -7.40
C TYR A 23 5.27 -5.38 -6.93
N THR A 24 4.62 -6.22 -7.73
CA THR A 24 4.58 -7.68 -7.56
C THR A 24 5.44 -8.35 -8.61
N GLU A 25 6.14 -9.42 -8.23
CA GLU A 25 7.02 -10.18 -9.11
C GLU A 25 6.27 -11.43 -9.60
N ILE A 26 6.10 -11.56 -10.91
CA ILE A 26 5.62 -12.79 -11.53
C ILE A 26 6.84 -13.68 -11.77
N ARG A 27 6.84 -14.84 -11.11
CA ARG A 27 7.90 -15.83 -11.25
C ARG A 27 7.39 -17.02 -12.05
N ASP A 28 8.25 -17.61 -12.87
CA ASP A 28 7.93 -18.88 -13.52
C ASP A 28 8.10 -20.07 -12.54
N CYS A 29 7.81 -21.28 -13.02
CA CYS A 29 7.88 -22.50 -12.21
C CYS A 29 9.30 -22.84 -11.71
N ALA A 30 10.36 -22.34 -12.36
CA ALA A 30 11.74 -22.44 -11.90
C ALA A 30 12.11 -21.36 -10.87
N GLY A 31 11.21 -20.42 -10.59
CA GLY A 31 11.37 -19.38 -9.57
C GLY A 31 12.11 -18.13 -10.04
N GLU A 32 12.44 -18.04 -11.32
CA GLU A 32 13.06 -16.85 -11.92
C GLU A 32 12.01 -15.75 -12.13
N ILE A 33 12.44 -14.49 -12.04
CA ILE A 33 11.53 -13.35 -12.21
C ILE A 33 11.36 -13.09 -13.70
N GLN A 34 10.17 -13.36 -14.21
CA GLN A 34 9.84 -13.10 -15.62
C GLN A 34 9.35 -11.67 -15.84
N ARG A 35 8.64 -11.11 -14.87
CA ARG A 35 8.06 -9.77 -14.97
C ARG A 35 7.79 -9.15 -13.61
N THR A 36 7.85 -7.83 -13.56
CA THR A 36 7.30 -7.04 -12.45
C THR A 36 6.07 -6.26 -12.92
N GLU A 37 5.05 -6.20 -12.06
CA GLU A 37 3.84 -5.42 -12.30
C GLU A 37 3.60 -4.46 -11.16
N THR A 38 3.10 -3.26 -11.46
CA THR A 38 2.76 -2.27 -10.44
C THR A 38 1.72 -2.85 -9.48
N CYS A 39 1.99 -2.76 -8.17
CA CYS A 39 1.09 -3.31 -7.16
C CYS A 39 -0.22 -2.51 -7.16
N SER A 40 -1.31 -3.14 -7.61
CA SER A 40 -2.62 -2.51 -7.71
C SER A 40 -3.18 -2.10 -6.34
N PHE A 41 -2.74 -2.75 -5.27
CA PHE A 41 -3.20 -2.49 -3.90
C PHE A 41 -2.71 -1.16 -3.33
N CYS A 42 -1.47 -0.77 -3.64
CA CYS A 42 -0.89 0.50 -3.23
C CYS A 42 -0.69 1.47 -4.40
N ALA A 43 -1.15 1.11 -5.61
CA ALA A 43 -0.93 1.85 -6.84
C ALA A 43 0.54 2.27 -7.03
N GLY A 44 1.49 1.35 -6.77
CA GLY A 44 2.92 1.64 -6.90
C GLY A 44 3.57 2.33 -5.70
N LYS A 45 2.82 2.71 -4.66
CA LYS A 45 3.37 3.51 -3.55
C LYS A 45 4.21 2.71 -2.56
N GLY A 46 4.01 1.39 -2.46
CA GLY A 46 4.67 0.54 -1.46
C GLY A 46 4.07 0.62 -0.06
N TYR A 47 3.22 1.61 0.23
CA TYR A 47 2.51 1.72 1.51
C TYR A 47 0.99 1.84 1.31
N SER A 48 0.24 1.31 2.26
CA SER A 48 -1.20 1.53 2.38
C SER A 48 -1.46 2.70 3.33
N ASP A 49 -2.26 3.66 2.88
CA ASP A 49 -2.75 4.71 3.78
C ASP A 49 -3.79 4.08 4.71
N ARG A 50 -3.54 4.14 6.03
CA ARG A 50 -4.39 3.49 7.03
C ARG A 50 -5.84 3.99 7.00
N GLN A 51 -6.10 5.16 6.40
CA GLN A 51 -7.46 5.68 6.19
C GLN A 51 -8.33 4.79 5.29
N THR A 52 -7.75 3.99 4.39
CA THR A 52 -8.55 3.12 3.51
C THR A 52 -9.12 1.90 4.24
N LYS A 53 -8.56 1.51 5.39
CA LYS A 53 -9.08 0.40 6.21
C LYS A 53 -10.41 0.75 6.88
N GLU A 54 -10.64 2.01 7.24
CA GLU A 54 -11.87 2.42 7.93
C GLU A 54 -13.06 2.49 6.97
N ARG A 55 -12.86 3.00 5.74
CA ARG A 55 -13.93 3.10 4.73
C ARG A 55 -14.47 1.75 4.24
N ASN A 56 -13.67 0.68 4.29
CA ASN A 56 -14.11 -0.65 3.86
C ASN A 56 -14.82 -1.44 4.98
N LYS A 57 -14.78 -0.95 6.23
CA LYS A 57 -15.54 -1.52 7.35
C LYS A 57 -16.96 -0.95 7.42
N GLU A 58 -17.19 0.25 6.89
CA GLU A 58 -18.50 0.88 6.78
C GLU A 58 -19.33 0.42 5.56
N LEU A 59 -18.73 -0.32 4.63
CA LEU A 59 -19.39 -0.88 3.45
C LEU A 59 -19.93 -2.31 3.66
N PHE A 60 -19.59 -2.95 4.78
CA PHE A 60 -19.99 -4.31 5.14
C PHE A 60 -20.78 -4.38 6.46
N ASN A 61 -21.39 -3.26 6.90
CA ASN A 61 -22.21 -3.19 8.10
C ASN A 61 -23.58 -2.57 7.83
#